data_AF-A0A818P473-F1
#
_entry.id   AF-A0A818P473-F1
#
_cell.length_a   1.000
_cell.length_b   1.000
_cell.length_c   1.000
_cell.angle_alpha   90.00
_cell.angle_beta   90.00
_cell.angle_gamma   90.00
#
_symmetry.space_group_name_H-M   'P 1'
#
loop_
_entity.id
_entity.type
_entity.pdbx_description
1 polymer ?
#
loop_
_entity_poly.entity_id
_entity_poly.type
_entity_poly.pdbx_seq_one_letter_code
_entity_poly.pdbx_strand_id
1 'polypeptide(L)'
;MTNADPGTTVKIRIEGQNNTIYESTIFTLGRNVTTKSGGTHPCDGTNLNSYPTPGPTATSTLADTADRAHFTWDGTFSSQYDDFFITHIGKEQQTTTQFWGILVNFNYTKAGGCQTRVQLNDEVLFAFDAFNKQYFLKLTGPLTARRGSKTIFTVTDGSTGAPISGAKVGRYISDSNGKVKIIFKTTGQKRLKAERNDSIRSNTIYVEVN
;
A
#
# COMPACT_ATOMS: atom_id res chain seq x y z
N MET A 1 6.53 -22.23 26.73
CA MET A 1 7.08 -22.25 25.36
C MET A 1 6.50 -21.04 24.65
N THR A 2 7.29 -19.98 24.49
CA THR A 2 6.89 -18.80 23.71
C THR A 2 6.78 -19.24 22.26
N ASN A 3 5.56 -19.28 21.71
CA ASN A 3 5.39 -19.41 20.27
C ASN A 3 6.11 -18.20 19.65
N ALA A 4 7.29 -18.44 19.07
CA ALA A 4 7.98 -17.43 18.30
C ALA A 4 7.05 -16.98 17.18
N ASP A 5 6.91 -15.67 17.00
CA ASP A 5 6.17 -15.13 15.87
C ASP A 5 6.87 -15.59 14.58
N PRO A 6 6.22 -16.41 13.73
CA PRO A 6 6.85 -16.92 12.52
C PRO A 6 7.10 -15.82 11.48
N GLY A 7 6.53 -14.63 11.65
CA GLY A 7 6.55 -13.59 10.64
C GLY A 7 5.74 -13.95 9.40
N THR A 8 5.68 -13.02 8.46
CA THR A 8 5.04 -13.29 7.17
C THR A 8 5.56 -12.38 6.06
N THR A 9 5.23 -12.75 4.83
CA THR A 9 5.58 -11.97 3.64
C THR A 9 4.34 -11.29 3.09
N VAL A 10 4.38 -9.96 2.96
CA VAL A 10 3.26 -9.14 2.48
C VAL A 10 3.68 -8.31 1.28
N LYS A 11 2.70 -7.83 0.51
CA LYS A 11 2.90 -6.79 -0.48
C LYS A 11 2.68 -5.45 0.20
N ILE A 12 3.67 -4.58 0.22
CA ILE A 12 3.53 -3.22 0.73
C ILE A 12 3.58 -2.21 -0.41
N ARG A 13 2.75 -1.18 -0.30
CA ARG A 13 2.74 -0.03 -1.16
C ARG A 13 2.57 1.24 -0.35
N ILE A 14 3.38 2.24 -0.64
CA ILE A 14 3.36 3.55 0.00
C ILE A 14 3.17 4.59 -1.11
N GLU A 15 1.98 5.18 -1.16
CA GLU A 15 1.62 6.19 -2.15
C GLU A 15 1.64 7.57 -1.49
N GLY A 16 2.62 8.39 -1.87
CA GLY A 16 2.67 9.81 -1.53
C GLY A 16 1.72 10.63 -2.40
N GLN A 17 1.81 11.96 -2.29
CA GLN A 17 0.91 12.86 -3.00
C GLN A 17 1.03 12.71 -4.52
N ASN A 18 2.27 12.70 -5.03
CA ASN A 18 2.53 12.71 -6.47
C ASN A 18 3.34 11.50 -6.97
N ASN A 19 3.96 10.73 -6.08
CA ASN A 19 4.79 9.58 -6.46
C ASN A 19 4.65 8.40 -5.50
N THR A 20 4.94 7.20 -6.01
CA THR A 20 4.99 5.99 -5.17
C THR A 20 6.32 6.07 -4.44
N ILE A 21 6.28 6.11 -3.11
CA ILE A 21 7.48 6.17 -2.27
C ILE A 21 8.14 4.80 -2.27
N TYR A 22 7.34 3.75 -2.10
CA TYR A 22 7.80 2.38 -2.09
C TYR A 22 6.71 1.43 -2.59
N GLU A 23 7.09 0.38 -3.29
CA GLU A 23 6.19 -0.69 -3.68
C GLU A 23 6.99 -1.98 -3.92
N SER A 24 6.80 -2.98 -3.05
CA SER A 24 7.46 -4.28 -3.17
C SER A 24 6.85 -5.31 -2.23
N THR A 25 7.43 -6.50 -2.23
CA THR A 25 7.19 -7.52 -1.23
C THR A 25 8.19 -7.35 -0.07
N ILE A 26 7.72 -7.50 1.17
CA ILE A 26 8.54 -7.41 2.38
C ILE A 26 8.20 -8.56 3.33
N PHE A 27 9.23 -9.11 3.99
CA PHE A 27 9.04 -10.00 5.12
C PHE A 27 9.00 -9.16 6.41
N THR A 28 8.04 -9.42 7.28
CA THR A 28 7.83 -8.67 8.53
C THR A 28 7.52 -9.59 9.70
N LEU A 29 7.83 -9.11 10.90
CA LEU A 29 7.57 -9.74 12.20
C LEU A 29 6.84 -8.73 13.09
N GLY A 30 6.11 -9.19 14.09
CA GLY A 30 5.74 -8.37 15.24
C GLY A 30 7.01 -7.92 15.98
N ARG A 31 7.12 -6.63 16.26
CA ARG A 31 8.30 -6.04 16.91
C ARG A 31 7.97 -4.75 17.64
N ASN A 32 8.90 -4.32 18.47
CA ASN A 32 8.92 -2.93 18.91
C ASN A 32 9.26 -2.02 17.73
N VAL A 33 8.49 -0.95 17.60
CA VAL A 33 8.66 0.11 16.62
C VAL A 33 9.07 1.38 17.36
N THR A 34 10.05 2.09 16.81
CA THR A 34 10.53 3.36 17.37
C THR A 34 10.39 4.46 16.35
N THR A 35 9.74 5.55 16.75
CA THR A 35 9.70 6.80 15.97
C THR A 35 10.33 7.92 16.80
N LYS A 36 10.77 8.98 16.12
CA LYS A 36 11.41 10.11 16.81
C LYS A 36 10.42 10.82 17.74
N SER A 37 9.20 11.04 17.26
CA SER A 37 8.18 11.80 17.98
C SER A 37 7.32 10.94 18.92
N GLY A 38 7.24 9.63 18.69
CA GLY A 38 6.37 8.72 19.44
C GLY A 38 7.09 7.77 20.39
N GLY A 39 8.43 7.67 20.34
CA GLY A 39 9.18 6.75 21.20
C GLY A 39 9.05 5.29 20.75
N THR A 40 9.34 4.35 21.66
CA THR A 40 9.39 2.91 21.39
C THR A 40 8.19 2.18 21.99
N HIS A 41 7.42 1.49 21.14
CA HIS A 41 6.21 0.76 21.55
C HIS A 41 6.09 -0.58 20.83
N PRO A 42 5.43 -1.59 21.44
CA PRO A 42 5.11 -2.83 20.74
C PRO A 42 4.17 -2.54 19.57
N CYS A 43 4.44 -3.15 18.42
CA CYS A 43 3.55 -3.20 17.27
C CYS A 43 3.51 -4.62 16.73
N ASP A 44 3.00 -5.52 17.56
CA ASP A 44 2.92 -6.96 17.33
C ASP A 44 1.48 -7.51 17.43
N GLY A 45 0.48 -6.63 17.40
CA GLY A 45 -0.93 -6.96 17.45
C GLY A 45 -1.45 -7.19 18.87
N THR A 46 -0.58 -7.19 19.90
CA THR A 46 -1.04 -7.35 21.30
C THR A 46 -1.59 -6.06 21.90
N ASN A 47 -1.34 -4.91 21.25
CA ASN A 47 -1.83 -3.59 21.65
C ASN A 47 -3.34 -3.60 21.95
N LEU A 48 -3.74 -2.97 23.06
CA LEU A 48 -5.09 -3.04 23.65
C LEU A 48 -5.70 -4.45 23.76
N ASN A 49 -4.87 -5.49 23.94
CA ASN A 49 -5.29 -6.90 23.97
C ASN A 49 -6.02 -7.36 22.69
N SER A 50 -5.73 -6.74 21.54
CA SER A 50 -6.40 -7.06 20.26
C SER A 50 -6.18 -8.51 19.85
N TYR A 51 -4.99 -9.04 20.13
CA TYR A 51 -4.65 -10.44 19.95
C TYR A 51 -3.91 -11.00 21.18
N PRO A 52 -4.10 -12.28 21.51
CA PRO A 52 -3.51 -12.90 22.70
C PRO A 52 -2.03 -13.24 22.56
N THR A 53 -1.46 -13.12 21.35
CA THR A 53 -0.05 -13.41 21.07
C THR A 53 0.56 -12.32 20.19
N PRO A 54 1.89 -12.23 20.10
CA PRO A 54 2.56 -11.42 19.07
C PRO A 54 2.35 -11.96 17.64
N GLY A 55 2.39 -11.08 16.65
CA GLY A 55 2.29 -11.37 15.21
C GLY A 55 2.67 -10.14 14.37
N PRO A 56 2.96 -10.30 13.05
CA PRO A 56 3.27 -9.17 12.17
C PRO A 56 2.07 -8.25 12.00
N THR A 57 2.33 -6.94 11.91
CA THR A 57 1.32 -5.89 11.84
C THR A 57 1.55 -4.93 10.67
N ALA A 58 0.56 -4.11 10.34
CA ALA A 58 0.73 -3.08 9.32
C ALA A 58 1.85 -2.09 9.72
N THR A 59 1.92 -1.65 10.98
CA THR A 59 2.97 -0.71 11.42
C THR A 59 4.35 -1.36 11.50
N SER A 60 4.45 -2.63 11.92
CA SER A 60 5.75 -3.35 11.83
C SER A 60 6.20 -3.51 10.38
N THR A 61 5.26 -3.75 9.46
CA THR A 61 5.54 -3.78 8.01
C THR A 61 6.13 -2.46 7.53
N LEU A 62 5.59 -1.30 7.96
CA LEU A 62 6.14 0.01 7.62
C LEU A 62 7.56 0.19 8.17
N ALA A 63 7.80 -0.21 9.43
CA ALA A 63 9.11 -0.12 10.05
C ALA A 63 10.15 -0.98 9.31
N ASP A 64 9.85 -2.25 9.04
CA ASP A 64 10.75 -3.15 8.30
C ASP A 64 10.99 -2.65 6.87
N THR A 65 9.99 -2.03 6.25
CA THR A 65 10.12 -1.44 4.92
C THR A 65 11.02 -0.21 4.93
N ALA A 66 10.88 0.66 5.93
CA ALA A 66 11.72 1.84 6.13
C ALA A 66 13.19 1.44 6.36
N ASP A 67 13.41 0.45 7.23
CA ASP A 67 14.74 -0.12 7.52
C ASP A 67 15.40 -0.67 6.25
N ARG A 68 14.65 -1.47 5.46
CA ARG A 68 15.16 -2.08 4.22
C ARG A 68 15.40 -1.08 3.10
N ALA A 69 14.50 -0.11 2.93
CA ALA A 69 14.53 0.84 1.81
C ALA A 69 15.28 2.13 2.14
N HIS A 70 15.81 2.27 3.36
CA HIS A 70 16.58 3.40 3.84
C HIS A 70 15.84 4.75 3.71
N PHE A 71 14.54 4.77 4.04
CA PHE A 71 13.79 6.00 4.24
C PHE A 71 13.37 6.14 5.71
N THR A 72 13.09 7.37 6.13
CA THR A 72 12.57 7.65 7.47
C THR A 72 11.06 7.83 7.44
N TRP A 73 10.42 7.53 8.55
CA TRP A 73 9.04 7.90 8.81
C TRP A 73 8.93 8.34 10.27
N ASP A 74 7.89 9.10 10.61
CA ASP A 74 7.65 9.55 11.97
C ASP A 74 6.17 9.57 12.30
N GLY A 75 5.87 9.47 13.58
CA GLY A 75 4.51 9.44 14.09
C GLY A 75 4.49 9.65 15.59
N THR A 76 3.46 10.31 16.08
CA THR A 76 3.22 10.47 17.52
C THR A 76 2.47 9.24 18.04
N PHE A 77 2.83 8.76 19.23
CA PHE A 77 2.13 7.64 19.84
C PHE A 77 0.91 8.14 20.65
N SER A 78 -0.20 7.44 20.56
CA SER A 78 -1.37 7.66 21.41
C SER A 78 -1.55 6.52 22.37
N SER A 79 -1.42 6.79 23.67
CA SER A 79 -1.69 5.79 24.72
C SER A 79 -3.17 5.39 24.78
N GLN A 80 -4.08 6.23 24.29
CA GLN A 80 -5.51 5.91 24.24
C GLN A 80 -5.81 4.82 23.21
N TYR A 81 -5.16 4.90 22.05
CA TYR A 81 -5.34 3.93 20.96
C TYR A 81 -4.27 2.84 20.96
N ASP A 82 -3.24 2.99 21.80
CA ASP A 82 -2.05 2.14 21.87
C ASP A 82 -1.38 1.98 20.48
N ASP A 83 -1.31 3.08 19.73
CA ASP A 83 -0.88 3.07 18.33
C ASP A 83 -0.19 4.38 17.90
N PHE A 84 0.52 4.32 16.77
CA PHE A 84 1.16 5.49 16.17
C PHE A 84 0.22 6.19 15.18
N PHE A 85 0.05 7.50 15.38
CA PHE A 85 -0.44 8.39 14.34
C PHE A 85 0.70 8.78 13.41
N ILE A 86 0.74 8.18 12.22
CA ILE A 86 1.77 8.44 11.21
C ILE A 86 1.64 9.87 10.71
N THR A 87 2.68 10.67 10.94
CA THR A 87 2.73 12.08 10.52
C THR A 87 3.54 12.27 9.25
N HIS A 88 4.49 11.37 8.97
CA HIS A 88 5.44 11.52 7.88
C HIS A 88 5.90 10.16 7.37
N ILE A 89 6.06 10.03 6.05
CA ILE A 89 6.78 8.91 5.41
C ILE A 89 7.66 9.45 4.27
N GLY A 90 8.95 9.12 4.29
CA GLY A 90 9.90 9.51 3.24
C GLY A 90 10.16 11.01 3.22
N LYS A 91 9.54 11.74 2.28
CA LYS A 91 9.60 13.22 2.21
C LYS A 91 8.23 13.86 2.39
N GLU A 92 7.19 13.04 2.54
CA GLU A 92 5.79 13.47 2.50
C GLU A 92 5.24 13.58 3.92
N GLN A 93 4.79 14.78 4.27
CA GLN A 93 4.34 15.17 5.61
C GLN A 93 2.83 15.41 5.60
N GLN A 94 2.12 14.91 6.60
CA GLN A 94 0.71 15.22 6.79
C GLN A 94 0.48 16.72 6.96
N THR A 95 -0.70 17.19 6.56
CA THR A 95 -1.14 18.57 6.80
C THR A 95 -2.24 18.58 7.87
N THR A 96 -2.85 19.74 8.10
CA THR A 96 -4.04 19.86 8.96
C THR A 96 -5.29 19.20 8.37
N THR A 97 -5.29 18.87 7.07
CA THR A 97 -6.46 18.32 6.36
C THR A 97 -6.17 17.06 5.55
N GLN A 98 -4.89 16.69 5.38
CA GLN A 98 -4.47 15.55 4.59
C GLN A 98 -3.63 14.62 5.47
N PHE A 99 -4.11 13.40 5.68
CA PHE A 99 -3.55 12.44 6.62
C PHE A 99 -3.16 11.13 5.91
N TRP A 100 -2.23 10.41 6.51
CA TRP A 100 -1.89 9.05 6.09
C TRP A 100 -3.00 8.07 6.50
N GLY A 101 -3.53 7.33 5.54
CA GLY A 101 -4.40 6.18 5.77
C GLY A 101 -3.62 4.87 5.72
N ILE A 102 -4.05 3.91 6.54
CA ILE A 102 -3.57 2.53 6.52
C ILE A 102 -4.71 1.66 5.99
N LEU A 103 -4.41 0.85 4.97
CA LEU A 103 -5.33 -0.11 4.41
C LEU A 103 -4.67 -1.47 4.33
N VAL A 104 -5.46 -2.52 4.57
CA VAL A 104 -5.08 -3.91 4.30
C VAL A 104 -6.10 -4.49 3.34
N ASN A 105 -5.62 -5.05 2.22
CA ASN A 105 -6.45 -5.56 1.14
C ASN A 105 -7.49 -4.52 0.68
N PHE A 106 -7.04 -3.27 0.50
CA PHE A 106 -7.85 -2.10 0.10
C PHE A 106 -8.99 -1.73 1.05
N ASN A 107 -9.00 -2.23 2.28
CA ASN A 107 -9.94 -1.83 3.30
C ASN A 107 -9.21 -1.04 4.39
N TYR A 108 -9.79 0.07 4.83
CA TYR A 108 -9.28 0.77 6.01
C TYR A 108 -9.19 -0.19 7.18
N THR A 109 -8.10 -0.06 7.94
CA THR A 109 -7.94 -0.82 9.17
C THR A 109 -9.02 -0.44 10.18
N LYS A 110 -9.61 -1.43 10.86
CA LYS A 110 -10.63 -1.19 11.90
C LYS A 110 -10.04 -0.67 13.21
N ALA A 111 -8.74 -0.89 13.39
CA ALA A 111 -7.93 -0.46 14.51
C ALA A 111 -6.67 0.24 13.99
N GLY A 112 -5.79 0.70 14.87
CA GLY A 112 -4.52 1.25 14.45
C GLY A 112 -3.60 0.21 13.80
N GLY A 113 -2.48 0.66 13.24
CA GLY A 113 -1.59 -0.18 12.47
C GLY A 113 -0.78 -1.17 13.34
N CYS A 114 -0.53 -0.88 14.61
CA CYS A 114 0.12 -1.77 15.59
C CYS A 114 -0.82 -2.87 16.09
N GLN A 115 -2.14 -2.67 15.98
CA GLN A 115 -3.15 -3.69 16.28
C GLN A 115 -3.50 -4.53 15.04
N THR A 116 -3.37 -3.96 13.85
CA THR A 116 -3.79 -4.62 12.61
C THR A 116 -2.78 -5.66 12.18
N ARG A 117 -3.07 -6.93 12.44
CA ARG A 117 -2.28 -8.05 11.95
C ARG A 117 -2.35 -8.22 10.44
N VAL A 118 -1.24 -8.67 9.86
CA VAL A 118 -1.13 -8.98 8.44
C VAL A 118 -0.76 -10.46 8.25
N GLN A 119 -1.16 -11.02 7.12
CA GLN A 119 -0.94 -12.41 6.75
C GLN A 119 -0.23 -12.52 5.41
N LEU A 120 0.20 -13.74 5.09
CA LEU A 120 0.91 -14.04 3.85
C LEU A 120 0.11 -13.52 2.64
N ASN A 121 0.78 -12.72 1.80
CA ASN A 121 0.26 -12.09 0.58
C ASN A 121 -0.75 -10.96 0.76
N ASP A 122 -1.04 -10.51 1.98
CA ASP A 122 -1.85 -9.31 2.19
C ASP A 122 -1.26 -8.10 1.45
N GLU A 123 -2.15 -7.22 0.96
CA GLU A 123 -1.78 -5.94 0.36
C GLU A 123 -1.88 -4.82 1.41
N VAL A 124 -0.75 -4.42 1.98
CA VAL A 124 -0.65 -3.28 2.91
C VAL A 124 -0.43 -2.00 2.12
N LEU A 125 -1.33 -1.04 2.27
CA LEU A 125 -1.26 0.26 1.60
C LEU A 125 -1.21 1.39 2.62
N PHE A 126 -0.12 2.16 2.60
CA PHE A 126 -0.04 3.47 3.22
C PHE A 126 -0.31 4.53 2.16
N ALA A 127 -1.38 5.30 2.34
CA ALA A 127 -1.85 6.24 1.35
C ALA A 127 -1.90 7.66 1.93
N PHE A 128 -1.17 8.58 1.32
CA PHE A 128 -1.27 10.00 1.66
C PHE A 128 -2.62 10.54 1.20
N ASP A 129 -3.24 11.39 2.03
CA ASP A 129 -4.52 12.02 1.76
C ASP A 129 -5.68 11.01 1.56
N ALA A 130 -5.55 9.81 2.16
CA ALA A 130 -6.46 8.70 1.89
C ALA A 130 -7.93 9.05 2.10
N PHE A 131 -8.24 9.78 3.17
CA PHE A 131 -9.61 10.11 3.58
C PHE A 131 -10.31 11.13 2.66
N ASN A 132 -9.55 11.84 1.82
CA ASN A 132 -10.10 12.73 0.80
C ASN A 132 -10.08 12.11 -0.61
N LYS A 133 -9.62 10.86 -0.75
CA LYS A 133 -9.69 10.11 -2.02
C LYS A 133 -10.93 9.26 -2.07
N GLN A 134 -11.54 9.22 -3.25
CA GLN A 134 -12.77 8.48 -3.49
C GLN A 134 -12.51 7.00 -3.78
N TYR A 135 -11.34 6.66 -4.35
CA TYR A 135 -11.01 5.30 -4.76
C TYR A 135 -9.56 4.93 -4.48
N PHE A 136 -9.32 3.64 -4.26
CA PHE A 136 -7.99 3.07 -4.18
C PHE A 136 -7.77 2.18 -5.40
N LEU A 137 -7.12 2.71 -6.44
CA LEU A 137 -7.08 2.00 -7.72
C LEU A 137 -6.36 0.66 -7.59
N LYS A 138 -6.84 -0.32 -8.35
CA LYS A 138 -6.18 -1.60 -8.60
C LYS A 138 -6.10 -1.80 -10.10
N LEU A 139 -4.90 -2.12 -10.59
CA LEU A 139 -4.66 -2.44 -11.99
C LEU A 139 -4.41 -3.94 -12.09
N THR A 140 -5.12 -4.58 -13.02
CA THR A 140 -4.96 -6.00 -13.35
C THR A 140 -4.83 -6.18 -14.86
N GLY A 141 -4.14 -7.24 -15.27
CA GLY A 141 -3.99 -7.60 -16.68
C GLY A 141 -2.84 -8.58 -16.92
N PRO A 142 -2.57 -8.93 -18.18
CA PRO A 142 -1.49 -9.83 -18.55
C PRO A 142 -0.11 -9.30 -18.12
N LEU A 143 0.74 -10.20 -17.63
CA LEU A 143 2.15 -9.91 -17.33
C LEU A 143 3.07 -10.08 -18.55
N THR A 144 2.52 -10.59 -19.65
CA THR A 144 3.21 -10.69 -20.94
C THR A 144 2.34 -10.09 -22.04
N ALA A 145 2.99 -9.53 -23.04
CA ALA A 145 2.32 -8.99 -24.23
C ALA A 145 3.19 -9.23 -25.47
N ARG A 146 2.55 -9.19 -26.64
CA ARG A 146 3.25 -9.24 -27.93
C ARG A 146 3.30 -7.82 -28.52
N ARG A 147 4.48 -7.41 -29.01
CA ARG A 147 4.65 -6.14 -29.71
C ARG A 147 3.65 -6.03 -30.86
N GLY A 148 3.02 -4.86 -30.99
CA GLY A 148 2.02 -4.59 -32.03
C GLY A 148 0.65 -5.24 -31.81
N SER A 149 0.52 -6.14 -30.83
CA SER A 149 -0.77 -6.72 -30.45
C SER A 149 -1.46 -5.87 -29.39
N LYS A 150 -2.78 -5.97 -29.35
CA LYS A 150 -3.63 -5.30 -28.37
C LYS A 150 -3.66 -6.13 -27.08
N THR A 151 -3.23 -5.52 -25.98
CA THR A 151 -3.30 -6.09 -24.63
C THR A 151 -4.32 -5.29 -23.82
N ILE A 152 -5.15 -5.98 -23.05
CA ILE A 152 -6.23 -5.37 -22.25
C ILE A 152 -5.86 -5.42 -20.78
N PHE A 153 -5.96 -4.27 -20.12
CA PHE A 153 -5.84 -4.11 -18.67
C PHE A 153 -7.17 -3.63 -18.09
N THR A 154 -7.38 -3.83 -16.80
CA THR A 154 -8.58 -3.40 -16.08
C THR A 154 -8.20 -2.58 -14.87
N VAL A 155 -8.79 -1.39 -14.76
CA VAL A 155 -8.73 -0.54 -13.56
C VAL A 155 -10.03 -0.73 -12.78
N THR A 156 -9.89 -1.10 -11.52
CA THR A 156 -11.01 -1.20 -10.58
C THR A 156 -10.72 -0.37 -9.34
N ASP A 157 -11.76 -0.08 -8.57
CA ASP A 157 -11.60 0.24 -7.16
C ASP A 157 -11.21 -1.03 -6.43
N GLY A 158 -10.10 -1.00 -5.69
CA GLY A 158 -9.60 -2.15 -4.97
C GLY A 158 -10.49 -2.56 -3.80
N SER A 159 -11.23 -1.62 -3.22
CA SER A 159 -12.13 -1.89 -2.08
C SER A 159 -13.39 -2.64 -2.51
N THR A 160 -14.01 -2.21 -3.61
CA THR A 160 -15.31 -2.74 -4.07
C THR A 160 -15.22 -3.69 -5.26
N GLY A 161 -14.10 -3.69 -5.99
CA GLY A 161 -13.96 -4.38 -7.27
C GLY A 161 -14.70 -3.70 -8.44
N ALA A 162 -15.37 -2.57 -8.21
CA ALA A 162 -16.12 -1.87 -9.24
C ALA A 162 -15.18 -1.32 -10.34
N PRO A 163 -15.59 -1.36 -11.62
CA PRO A 163 -14.78 -0.80 -12.71
C PRO A 163 -14.63 0.71 -12.58
N ILE A 164 -13.42 1.21 -12.87
CA ILE A 164 -13.11 2.64 -12.80
C ILE A 164 -12.90 3.22 -14.20
N SER A 165 -13.81 4.09 -14.61
CA SER A 165 -13.68 4.90 -15.84
C SER A 165 -12.77 6.10 -15.63
N GLY A 166 -12.12 6.57 -16.70
CA GLY A 166 -11.37 7.83 -16.70
C GLY A 166 -10.00 7.79 -16.02
N ALA A 167 -9.54 6.63 -15.56
CA ALA A 167 -8.18 6.48 -15.03
C ALA A 167 -7.17 6.36 -16.17
N LYS A 168 -6.04 7.04 -16.04
CA LYS A 168 -4.94 7.02 -17.01
C LYS A 168 -3.98 5.87 -16.71
N VAL A 169 -3.67 5.04 -17.71
CA VAL A 169 -2.54 4.11 -17.69
C VAL A 169 -1.57 4.54 -18.78
N GLY A 170 -0.56 5.32 -18.38
CA GLY A 170 0.25 6.09 -19.31
C GLY A 170 -0.62 7.08 -20.11
N ARG A 171 -0.63 6.95 -21.44
CA ARG A 171 -1.45 7.79 -22.33
C ARG A 171 -2.87 7.27 -22.59
N TYR A 172 -3.18 6.07 -22.11
CA TYR A 172 -4.46 5.42 -22.38
C TYR A 172 -5.42 5.65 -21.22
N ILE A 173 -6.72 5.76 -21.50
CA ILE A 173 -7.75 6.05 -20.49
C ILE A 173 -8.69 4.84 -20.40
N SER A 174 -9.09 4.47 -19.18
CA SER A 174 -10.04 3.38 -18.95
C SER A 174 -11.45 3.77 -19.38
N ASP A 175 -12.15 2.84 -20.05
CA ASP A 175 -13.54 3.01 -20.45
C ASP A 175 -14.52 2.77 -19.27
N SER A 176 -15.84 2.83 -19.55
CA SER A 176 -16.89 2.59 -18.55
C SER A 176 -16.84 1.21 -17.88
N ASN A 177 -16.16 0.23 -18.49
CA ASN A 177 -15.93 -1.10 -17.94
C ASN A 177 -14.56 -1.21 -17.25
N GLY A 178 -13.89 -0.08 -17.02
CA GLY A 178 -12.55 -0.01 -16.44
C GLY A 178 -11.46 -0.51 -17.39
N LYS A 179 -11.75 -0.77 -18.68
CA LYS A 179 -10.80 -1.42 -19.58
C LYS A 179 -9.90 -0.41 -20.25
N VAL A 180 -8.61 -0.73 -20.30
CA VAL A 180 -7.59 0.00 -21.06
C VAL A 180 -7.00 -0.92 -22.11
N LYS A 181 -6.99 -0.47 -23.36
CA LYS A 181 -6.46 -1.22 -24.51
C LYS A 181 -5.13 -0.61 -24.92
N ILE A 182 -4.03 -1.35 -24.72
CA ILE A 182 -2.67 -0.89 -24.98
C ILE A 182 -2.08 -1.68 -26.15
N ILE A 183 -1.46 -0.96 -27.10
CA ILE A 183 -0.59 -1.56 -28.11
C ILE A 183 0.84 -1.13 -27.80
N PHE A 184 1.70 -2.09 -27.48
CA PHE A 184 3.11 -1.83 -27.20
C PHE A 184 3.90 -1.75 -28.50
N LYS A 185 4.63 -0.64 -28.68
CA LYS A 185 5.44 -0.38 -29.88
C LYS A 185 6.86 -0.94 -29.79
N THR A 186 7.36 -1.15 -28.58
CA THR A 186 8.73 -1.61 -28.31
C THR A 186 8.69 -2.80 -27.37
N THR A 187 9.65 -3.71 -27.54
CA THR A 187 9.85 -4.88 -26.67
C THR A 187 10.47 -4.48 -25.33
N GLY A 188 10.64 -5.48 -24.45
CA GLY A 188 11.21 -5.37 -23.12
C GLY A 188 10.19 -4.99 -22.06
N GLN A 189 10.63 -4.99 -20.80
CA GLN A 189 9.79 -4.76 -19.64
C GLN A 189 9.15 -3.36 -19.64
N LYS A 190 7.83 -3.31 -19.53
CA LYS A 190 7.04 -2.07 -19.38
C LYS A 190 6.42 -2.00 -18.00
N ARG A 191 6.57 -0.85 -17.35
CA ARG A 191 5.96 -0.57 -16.06
C ARG A 191 4.66 0.22 -16.25
N LEU A 192 3.56 -0.28 -15.70
CA LEU A 192 2.23 0.34 -15.79
C LEU A 192 1.66 0.61 -14.40
N LYS A 193 1.05 1.78 -14.23
CA LYS A 193 0.16 2.14 -13.12
C LYS A 193 -1.03 2.92 -13.66
N ALA A 194 -2.16 2.83 -12.97
CA ALA A 194 -3.34 3.65 -13.20
C ALA A 194 -3.34 4.84 -12.25
N GLU A 195 -3.70 6.02 -12.75
CA GLU A 195 -3.76 7.26 -12.00
C GLU A 195 -5.03 8.04 -12.32
N ARG A 196 -5.63 8.68 -11.30
CA ARG A 196 -6.80 9.56 -11.43
C ARG A 196 -6.80 10.55 -10.26
N ASN A 197 -7.19 11.81 -10.49
CA ASN A 197 -6.97 12.91 -9.54
C ASN A 197 -7.65 12.71 -8.16
N ASP A 198 -8.83 12.10 -8.17
CA ASP A 198 -9.65 11.81 -6.99
C ASP A 198 -9.32 10.45 -6.34
N SER A 199 -8.23 9.80 -6.77
CA SER A 199 -7.93 8.41 -6.39
C SER A 199 -6.49 8.26 -5.90
N ILE A 200 -6.26 7.25 -5.07
CA ILE A 200 -4.92 6.72 -4.84
C ILE A 200 -4.52 5.87 -6.05
N ARG A 201 -3.31 6.07 -6.56
CA ARG A 201 -2.76 5.37 -7.75
C ARG A 201 -2.82 3.86 -7.59
N SER A 202 -2.73 3.09 -8.68
CA SER A 202 -2.82 1.62 -8.60
C SER A 202 -1.53 0.93 -8.23
N ASN A 203 -1.58 -0.36 -7.92
CA ASN A 203 -0.40 -1.21 -7.93
C ASN A 203 0.30 -1.14 -9.31
N THR A 204 1.61 -1.38 -9.29
CA THR A 204 2.45 -1.50 -10.48
C THR A 204 2.25 -2.87 -11.11
N ILE A 205 2.10 -2.91 -12.44
CA ILE A 205 2.26 -4.11 -13.24
C ILE A 205 3.53 -3.98 -14.08
N TYR A 206 4.37 -5.00 -14.05
CA TYR A 206 5.48 -5.18 -15.00
C TYR A 206 5.04 -6.14 -16.10
N VAL A 207 5.04 -5.65 -17.34
CA VAL A 207 4.63 -6.41 -18.52
C VAL A 207 5.87 -6.70 -19.37
N GLU A 208 6.18 -7.98 -19.57
CA GLU A 208 7.23 -8.38 -20.50
C GLU A 208 6.69 -8.36 -21.94
N VAL A 209 7.27 -7.52 -22.79
CA VAL A 209 6.82 -7.37 -24.19
C VAL A 209 7.79 -8.07 -25.13
N ASN A 210 7.30 -9.12 -25.80
CA ASN A 210 8.05 -9.91 -26.78
C ASN A 210 7.71 -9.51 -28.22
#